data_AF-A0A2G5EYK0-F1
#
_entry.id   AF-A0A2G5EYK0-F1
#
_cell.length_a   1.000
_cell.length_b   1.000
_cell.length_c   1.000
_cell.angle_alpha   90.00
_cell.angle_beta   90.00
_cell.angle_gamma   90.00
#
_symmetry.space_group_name_H-M   'P 1'
#
loop_
_entity.id
_entity.type
_entity.pdbx_description
1 polymer ?
#
loop_
_entity_poly.entity_id
_entity_poly.type
_entity_poly.pdbx_seq_one_letter_code
_entity_poly.pdbx_strand_id
1 'polypeptide(L)'
;MDVVPELVHEMTDEMINLRKSIDPAARAEYVREQVMAVEGFTKPYLRKAYVFIMRDPIEKEIFIGGDSEIRKDILESLRPKIENV
;
A
#
# COMPACT_ATOMS: atom_id res chain seq x y z
N MET A 1 -21.12 -26.22 20.27
CA MET A 1 -21.55 -24.81 20.22
C MET A 1 -20.57 -24.10 19.30
N ASP A 2 -21.04 -23.77 18.10
CA ASP A 2 -20.27 -23.11 17.05
C ASP A 2 -20.05 -21.64 17.41
N VAL A 3 -18.90 -21.32 18.00
CA VAL A 3 -18.49 -19.95 18.35
C VAL A 3 -17.77 -19.26 17.16
N VAL A 4 -17.62 -19.97 16.04
CA VAL A 4 -16.83 -19.55 14.88
C VAL A 4 -17.56 -18.51 13.99
N PRO A 5 -18.88 -18.58 13.74
CA PRO A 5 -19.53 -17.65 12.81
C PRO A 5 -19.63 -16.21 13.31
N GLU A 6 -19.86 -16.03 14.61
CA GLU A 6 -20.03 -14.71 15.25
C GLU A 6 -18.70 -13.96 15.38
N LEU A 7 -17.63 -14.62 15.81
CA LEU A 7 -16.28 -14.04 15.85
C LEU A 7 -15.79 -13.64 14.45
N VAL A 8 -16.10 -14.43 13.42
CA VAL A 8 -15.76 -14.09 12.03
C VAL A 8 -16.59 -12.91 11.52
N HIS A 9 -17.86 -12.79 11.92
CA HIS A 9 -18.70 -11.64 11.58
C HIS A 9 -18.22 -10.36 12.27
N GLU A 10 -17.93 -10.40 13.57
CA GLU A 10 -17.46 -9.25 14.32
C GLU A 10 -16.10 -8.74 13.78
N MET A 11 -15.17 -9.65 13.47
CA MET A 11 -13.91 -9.28 12.81
C MET A 11 -14.12 -8.68 11.43
N THR A 12 -15.09 -9.19 10.65
CA THR A 12 -15.41 -8.65 9.33
C THR A 12 -16.02 -7.25 9.44
N ASP A 13 -16.89 -7.03 10.41
CA ASP A 13 -17.52 -5.73 10.67
C ASP A 13 -16.52 -4.71 11.23
N GLU A 14 -15.59 -5.12 12.09
CA GLU A 14 -14.46 -4.27 12.52
C GLU A 14 -13.55 -3.92 11.35
N MET A 15 -13.24 -4.86 10.45
CA MET A 15 -12.47 -4.57 9.24
C MET A 15 -13.21 -3.63 8.28
N ILE A 16 -14.53 -3.78 8.13
CA ILE A 16 -15.36 -2.87 7.34
C ILE A 16 -15.42 -1.49 8.00
N ASN A 17 -15.49 -1.41 9.32
CA ASN A 17 -15.52 -0.16 10.08
C ASN A 17 -14.15 0.53 10.13
N LEU A 18 -13.04 -0.22 10.18
CA LEU A 18 -11.67 0.27 9.99
C LEU A 18 -11.46 0.80 8.58
N ARG A 19 -12.03 0.11 7.58
CA ARG A 19 -12.04 0.58 6.19
C ARG A 19 -12.86 1.86 6.02
N LYS A 20 -13.87 2.10 6.86
CA LYS A 20 -14.64 3.34 6.93
C LYS A 20 -13.99 4.42 7.80
N SER A 21 -13.09 4.08 8.72
CA SER A 21 -12.48 5.01 9.68
C SER A 21 -11.16 5.64 9.22
N ILE A 22 -10.48 5.04 8.23
CA ILE A 22 -9.34 5.69 7.58
C ILE A 22 -9.85 6.45 6.37
N ASP A 23 -9.90 7.78 6.47
CA ASP A 23 -10.16 8.67 5.33
C ASP A 23 -9.31 8.21 4.12
N PRO A 24 -9.94 7.86 2.98
CA PRO A 24 -9.21 7.45 1.78
C PRO A 24 -8.11 8.43 1.37
N ALA A 25 -8.31 9.73 1.63
CA ALA A 25 -7.29 10.75 1.39
C ALA A 25 -6.13 10.61 2.38
N ALA A 26 -6.39 10.40 3.67
CA ALA A 26 -5.35 10.14 4.67
C ALA A 26 -4.56 8.86 4.37
N ARG A 27 -5.23 7.80 3.88
CA ARG A 27 -4.54 6.57 3.46
C ARG A 27 -3.67 6.80 2.24
N ALA A 28 -4.17 7.53 1.24
CA ALA A 28 -3.41 7.87 0.05
C ALA A 28 -2.18 8.72 0.40
N GLU A 29 -2.33 9.67 1.32
CA GLU A 29 -1.24 10.51 1.81
C GLU A 29 -0.19 9.69 2.56
N TYR A 30 -0.62 8.77 3.43
CA TYR A 30 0.30 7.86 4.10
C TYR A 30 1.12 7.03 3.10
N VAL A 31 0.47 6.43 2.08
CA VAL A 31 1.20 5.69 1.03
C VAL A 31 2.18 6.59 0.28
N ARG A 32 1.78 7.82 -0.02
CA ARG A 32 2.64 8.81 -0.67
C ARG A 32 3.88 9.08 0.17
N GLU A 33 3.74 9.29 1.48
CA GLU A 33 4.86 9.50 2.40
C GLU A 33 5.80 8.29 2.43
N GLN A 34 5.24 7.08 2.55
CA GLN A 34 6.03 5.86 2.57
C GLN A 34 6.85 5.67 1.28
N VAL A 35 6.28 5.98 0.11
CA VAL A 35 6.99 5.93 -1.18
C VAL A 35 8.08 6.99 -1.26
N MET A 36 7.78 8.22 -0.83
CA MET A 36 8.72 9.34 -0.90
C MET A 36 9.89 9.20 0.08
N ALA A 37 9.73 8.42 1.15
CA ALA A 37 10.76 8.15 2.15
C ALA A 37 11.83 7.14 1.67
N VAL A 38 11.62 6.44 0.55
CA VAL A 38 12.59 5.45 0.08
C VAL A 38 13.80 6.12 -0.56
N GLU A 39 14.97 5.91 0.03
CA GLU A 39 16.25 6.42 -0.47
C GLU A 39 16.74 5.65 -1.70
N GLY A 40 17.58 6.30 -2.51
CA GLY A 40 18.19 5.70 -3.71
C GLY A 40 17.46 5.97 -5.03
N PHE A 41 16.29 6.63 -4.97
CA PHE A 41 15.49 6.96 -6.15
C PHE A 41 15.31 8.48 -6.32
N THR A 42 15.09 8.90 -7.56
CA THR A 42 14.79 10.32 -7.85
C THR A 42 13.35 10.66 -7.49
N LYS A 43 13.08 11.90 -7.06
CA LYS A 43 11.70 12.36 -6.78
C LYS A 43 10.73 12.16 -7.96
N PRO A 44 11.11 12.44 -9.22
CA PRO A 44 10.24 12.15 -10.37
C PRO A 44 9.88 10.67 -10.50
N TYR A 45 10.84 9.79 -10.27
CA TYR A 45 10.61 8.35 -10.28
C TYR A 45 9.62 7.93 -9.19
N LEU A 46 9.85 8.36 -7.95
CA LEU A 46 8.98 8.04 -6.81
C LEU A 46 7.53 8.53 -7.01
N ARG A 47 7.34 9.67 -7.69
CA ARG A 47 6.00 10.17 -8.05
C ARG A 47 5.30 9.25 -9.05
N LYS A 48 6.02 8.76 -10.08
CA LYS A 48 5.46 7.78 -11.03
C LYS A 48 5.16 6.45 -10.31
N ALA A 49 6.08 5.97 -9.47
CA ALA A 49 5.93 4.73 -8.71
C ALA A 49 4.71 4.76 -7.78
N TYR A 50 4.47 5.87 -7.08
CA TYR A 50 3.25 6.05 -6.27
C TYR A 50 1.97 5.81 -7.08
N VAL A 51 1.90 6.31 -8.32
CA VAL A 51 0.73 6.10 -9.19
C VAL A 51 0.57 4.62 -9.56
N PHE A 52 1.66 3.89 -9.79
CA PHE A 52 1.61 2.45 -10.06
C PHE A 52 1.18 1.65 -8.83
N ILE A 53 1.78 1.92 -7.66
CA ILE A 53 1.46 1.25 -6.40
C ILE A 53 -0.02 1.46 -6.04
N MET A 54 -0.54 2.68 -6.23
CA MET A 54 -1.95 2.98 -5.94
C MET A 54 -2.95 2.27 -6.86
N ARG A 55 -2.52 1.74 -8.02
CA ARG A 55 -3.38 1.01 -8.97
C ARG A 55 -3.57 -0.46 -8.61
N ASP A 56 -2.63 -1.05 -7.88
CA ASP A 56 -2.71 -2.45 -7.45
C ASP A 56 -2.94 -2.52 -5.93
N PRO A 57 -4.15 -2.92 -5.49
CA PRO A 57 -4.47 -3.03 -4.07
C PRO A 57 -3.54 -3.97 -3.30
N ILE A 58 -3.06 -5.05 -3.93
CA ILE A 58 -2.19 -6.04 -3.28
C ILE A 58 -0.79 -5.48 -3.15
N GLU A 59 -0.23 -4.96 -4.24
CA GLU A 59 1.12 -4.37 -4.24
C GLU A 59 1.22 -3.21 -3.25
N LYS A 60 0.15 -2.41 -3.13
CA LYS A 60 0.04 -1.35 -2.11
C LYS A 60 0.11 -1.87 -0.67
N GLU A 61 -0.63 -2.92 -0.32
CA GLU A 61 -0.58 -3.47 1.04
C GLU A 61 0.78 -4.09 1.35
N ILE A 62 1.39 -4.78 0.37
CA ILE A 62 2.75 -5.34 0.51
C ILE A 62 3.76 -4.20 0.70
N PHE A 63 3.65 -3.11 -0.07
CA PHE A 63 4.53 -1.96 0.07
C PHE A 63 4.43 -1.30 1.45
N ILE A 64 3.20 -1.11 1.96
CA ILE A 64 2.97 -0.53 3.29
C ILE A 64 3.56 -1.43 4.39
N GLY A 65 3.28 -2.73 4.33
CA GLY A 65 3.71 -3.70 5.35
C GLY A 65 5.17 -4.12 5.25
N GLY A 66 5.81 -3.90 4.11
CA GLY A 66 7.21 -4.24 3.85
C GLY A 66 8.20 -3.32 4.57
N ASP A 67 9.35 -3.87 4.93
CA ASP A 67 10.49 -3.11 5.41
C ASP A 67 11.19 -2.32 4.28
N SER A 68 12.31 -1.68 4.60
CA SER A 68 13.06 -0.88 3.63
C SER A 68 13.59 -1.67 2.43
N GLU A 69 13.93 -2.96 2.61
CA GLU A 69 14.45 -3.79 1.53
C GLU A 69 13.31 -4.18 0.59
N ILE A 70 12.20 -4.68 1.13
CA ILE A 70 11.00 -5.03 0.36
C ILE A 70 10.50 -3.84 -0.45
N ARG A 71 10.47 -2.65 0.15
CA ARG A 71 10.04 -1.43 -0.55
C ARG A 71 10.98 -1.05 -1.68
N LYS A 72 12.30 -1.20 -1.50
CA LYS A 72 13.28 -0.97 -2.56
C LYS A 72 13.12 -1.97 -3.69
N ASP A 73 12.90 -3.25 -3.38
CA ASP A 73 12.70 -4.30 -4.38
C ASP A 73 11.43 -4.06 -5.21
N ILE A 74 10.33 -3.68 -4.56
CA ILE A 74 9.09 -3.30 -5.26
C ILE A 74 9.36 -2.12 -6.20
N LEU A 75 10.02 -1.06 -5.71
CA LEU A 75 10.37 0.07 -6.55
C LEU A 75 11.24 -0.37 -7.73
N GLU A 76 12.33 -1.11 -7.52
CA GLU A 76 13.15 -1.60 -8.63
C GLU A 76 12.35 -2.42 -9.66
N SER A 77 11.41 -3.26 -9.20
CA SER A 77 10.53 -4.03 -10.10
C SER A 77 9.62 -3.16 -10.98
N LEU A 78 9.29 -1.95 -10.51
CA LEU A 78 8.49 -0.97 -11.26
C LEU A 78 9.31 -0.19 -12.28
N ARG A 79 10.65 -0.19 -12.20
CA ARG A 79 11.54 0.55 -13.11
C ARG A 79 11.23 0.29 -14.59
N PRO A 80 11.14 -0.96 -15.10
CA PRO A 80 10.80 -1.19 -16.50
C PRO A 80 9.38 -0.69 -16.86
N LYS A 81 8.41 -0.75 -15.94
CA LYS A 81 7.05 -0.25 -16.19
C LYS A 81 7.02 1.28 -16.28
N ILE A 82 7.89 1.95 -15.53
CA ILE A 82 7.97 3.41 -15.43
C ILE A 82 8.78 4.03 -16.59
N GLU A 83 9.84 3.34 -17.02
CA GLU A 83 10.72 3.79 -18.11
C GLU A 83 10.11 3.54 -19.50
N ASN A 84 9.17 2.60 -19.61
CA ASN A 84 8.41 2.32 -20.83
C ASN A 84 7.16 3.23 -21.01
N VAL A 85 7.01 4.28 -20.17
CA VAL A 85 5.91 5.26 -20.19
C VAL A 85 6.44 6.70 -20.28
#